data_AF-A0A838D2C3-F1
#
_entry.id   AF-A0A838D2C3-F1
#
_cell.length_a   1.000
_cell.length_b   1.000
_cell.length_c   1.000
_cell.angle_alpha   90.00
_cell.angle_beta   90.00
_cell.angle_gamma   90.00
#
_symmetry.space_group_name_H-M   'P 1'
#
loop_
_entity.id
_entity.type
_entity.pdbx_description
1 polymer ?
#
loop_
_entity_poly.entity_id
_entity_poly.type
_entity_poly.pdbx_seq_one_letter_code
_entity_poly.pdbx_strand_id
1 'polypeptide(L)'
;LEAFAARWAAQPLFAGLPPDTAAAAHADRLRNDAVGLAAALRGLGTGVMEPVWHRLGELRVPVALLAGERDPKFLALGHRLAAALPAATLTVVPGAGHALHLEAPEAVAAALEPVAR
;
A
#
# COMPACT_ATOMS: atom_id res chain seq x y z
N LEU A 1 -18.06 14.68 1.45
CA LEU A 1 -16.87 13.82 1.32
C LEU A 1 -16.72 12.91 2.54
N GLU A 2 -17.11 13.40 3.71
CA GLU A 2 -17.14 12.76 5.01
C GLU A 2 -17.73 11.36 5.00
N ALA A 3 -18.95 11.18 4.45
CA ALA A 3 -19.59 9.86 4.39
C ALA A 3 -18.77 8.84 3.60
N PHE A 4 -18.13 9.27 2.50
CA PHE A 4 -17.21 8.42 1.74
C PHE A 4 -15.97 8.11 2.57
N ALA A 5 -15.34 9.11 3.20
CA ALA A 5 -14.13 8.92 4.00
C ALA A 5 -14.38 8.01 5.22
N ALA A 6 -15.52 8.14 5.91
CA ALA A 6 -15.92 7.28 7.02
C ALA A 6 -16.09 5.83 6.54
N ARG A 7 -16.85 5.62 5.46
CA ARG A 7 -17.05 4.29 4.87
C ARG A 7 -15.73 3.66 4.38
N TRP A 8 -14.86 4.47 3.78
CA TRP A 8 -13.56 4.02 3.31
C TRP A 8 -12.67 3.54 4.47
N ALA A 9 -12.62 4.30 5.56
CA ALA A 9 -11.86 3.94 6.76
C ALA A 9 -12.38 2.69 7.47
N ALA A 10 -13.68 2.40 7.35
CA ALA A 10 -14.31 1.23 7.95
C ALA A 10 -14.04 -0.10 7.21
N GLN A 11 -13.28 -0.07 6.10
CA GLN A 11 -12.94 -1.29 5.37
C GLN A 11 -12.05 -2.21 6.23
N PRO A 12 -12.24 -3.55 6.18
CA PRO A 12 -11.40 -4.49 6.93
C PRO A 12 -9.90 -4.37 6.66
N LEU A 13 -9.52 -3.82 5.51
CA LEU A 13 -8.13 -3.56 5.13
C LEU A 13 -7.40 -2.63 6.12
N PHE A 14 -8.13 -1.72 6.77
CA PHE A 14 -7.60 -0.78 7.75
C PHE A 14 -7.90 -1.19 9.20
N ALA A 15 -8.38 -2.43 9.41
CA ALA A 15 -8.64 -2.94 10.75
C ALA A 15 -7.34 -2.97 11.56
N GLY A 16 -7.36 -2.38 12.75
CA GLY A 16 -6.20 -2.34 13.64
C GLY A 16 -5.20 -1.22 13.37
N LEU A 17 -5.53 -0.24 12.50
CA LEU A 17 -4.78 1.01 12.39
C LEU A 17 -4.84 1.78 13.73
N PRO A 18 -3.71 2.28 14.26
CA PRO A 18 -3.72 3.04 15.51
C PRO A 18 -4.66 4.26 15.45
N PRO A 19 -5.34 4.64 16.55
CA PRO A 19 -6.35 5.71 16.52
C PRO A 19 -5.84 7.05 15.98
N ASP A 20 -4.65 7.49 16.41
CA ASP A 20 -4.06 8.76 15.96
C ASP A 20 -3.71 8.70 14.47
N THR A 21 -3.17 7.57 14.02
CA THR A 21 -2.89 7.30 12.61
C THR A 21 -4.17 7.29 11.77
N ALA A 22 -5.23 6.67 12.27
CA ALA A 22 -6.53 6.63 11.61
C ALA A 22 -7.16 8.02 11.51
N ALA A 23 -7.05 8.84 12.55
CA ALA A 23 -7.51 10.22 12.55
C ALA A 23 -6.74 11.08 11.55
N ALA A 24 -5.40 10.97 11.53
CA ALA A 24 -4.55 11.67 10.57
C ALA A 24 -4.89 11.26 9.12
N ALA A 25 -5.02 9.96 8.85
CA ALA A 25 -5.42 9.45 7.54
C ALA A 25 -6.83 9.89 7.14
N HIS A 26 -7.75 10.06 8.10
CA HIS A 26 -9.09 10.59 7.85
C HIS A 26 -9.04 12.06 7.47
N ALA A 27 -8.34 12.88 8.26
CA ALA A 27 -8.15 14.29 7.95
C ALA A 27 -7.51 14.47 6.57
N ASP A 28 -6.50 13.68 6.24
CA ASP A 28 -5.85 13.74 4.92
C ASP A 28 -6.82 13.45 3.77
N ARG A 29 -7.65 12.41 3.89
CA ARG A 29 -8.71 12.12 2.91
C ARG A 29 -9.69 13.27 2.73
N LEU A 30 -10.03 13.99 3.80
CA LEU A 30 -10.91 15.16 3.73
C LEU A 30 -10.27 16.37 3.04
N ARG A 31 -8.94 16.41 2.87
CA ARG A 31 -8.24 17.46 2.10
C ARG A 31 -8.36 17.29 0.59
N ASN A 32 -8.86 16.13 0.12
CA ASN A 32 -9.00 15.86 -1.30
C ASN A 32 -10.28 16.48 -1.88
N ASP A 33 -10.30 16.66 -3.20
CA ASP A 33 -11.52 17.03 -3.93
C ASP A 33 -12.37 15.79 -4.27
N ALA A 34 -13.69 15.89 -4.11
CA ALA A 34 -14.59 14.76 -4.31
C ALA A 34 -14.67 14.34 -5.80
N VAL A 35 -14.62 15.29 -6.73
CA VAL A 35 -14.62 15.00 -8.17
C VAL A 35 -13.30 14.36 -8.56
N GLY A 36 -12.18 14.87 -8.04
CA GLY A 36 -10.84 14.33 -8.22
C GLY A 36 -10.73 12.88 -7.73
N LEU A 37 -11.21 12.58 -6.51
CA LEU A 37 -11.22 11.21 -6.00
C LEU A 37 -12.10 10.28 -6.85
N ALA A 38 -13.28 10.74 -7.26
CA ALA A 38 -14.16 9.94 -8.11
C ALA A 38 -13.52 9.66 -9.49
N ALA A 39 -12.84 10.65 -10.07
CA ALA A 39 -12.10 10.49 -11.32
C ALA A 39 -10.93 9.50 -11.14
N ALA A 40 -10.13 9.63 -10.08
CA ALA A 40 -9.03 8.73 -9.78
C ALA A 40 -9.52 7.29 -9.57
N LEU A 41 -10.61 7.07 -8.82
CA LEU A 41 -11.15 5.72 -8.61
C LEU A 41 -11.66 5.08 -9.91
N ARG A 42 -12.28 5.85 -10.80
CA ARG A 42 -12.81 5.34 -12.08
C ARG A 42 -11.72 5.13 -13.13
N GLY A 43 -10.70 5.98 -13.15
CA GLY A 43 -9.64 5.96 -14.17
C GLY A 43 -8.38 5.20 -13.77
N LEU A 44 -8.07 5.12 -12.48
CA LEU A 44 -6.84 4.55 -11.92
C LEU A 44 -7.11 3.43 -10.91
N GLY A 45 -8.37 3.05 -10.71
CA GLY A 45 -8.75 1.96 -9.81
C GLY A 45 -8.27 0.60 -10.31
N THR A 46 -7.99 -0.32 -9.39
CA THR A 46 -7.54 -1.68 -9.74
C THR A 46 -8.56 -2.50 -10.54
N GLY A 47 -9.83 -2.07 -10.60
CA GLY A 47 -10.85 -2.67 -11.46
C GLY A 47 -10.76 -2.29 -12.94
N VAL A 48 -9.98 -1.26 -13.29
CA VAL A 48 -9.76 -0.82 -14.69
C VAL A 48 -8.30 -0.90 -15.13
N MET A 49 -7.36 -1.03 -14.20
CA MET A 49 -5.94 -1.21 -14.50
C MET A 49 -5.69 -2.58 -15.17
N GLU A 50 -4.98 -2.57 -16.30
CA GLU A 50 -4.54 -3.80 -16.97
C GLU A 50 -3.58 -4.59 -16.06
N PRO A 51 -3.81 -5.90 -15.83
CA PRO A 51 -2.91 -6.74 -15.05
C PRO A 51 -1.57 -7.00 -15.76
N VAL A 52 -0.50 -6.36 -15.29
CA VAL A 52 0.86 -6.49 -15.87
C VAL A 52 1.73 -7.58 -15.23
N TRP A 53 1.14 -8.58 -14.57
CA TRP A 53 1.89 -9.65 -13.88
C TRP A 53 2.88 -10.39 -14.79
N HIS A 54 2.51 -10.60 -16.06
CA HIS A 54 3.35 -11.28 -17.04
C HIS A 54 4.64 -10.52 -17.41
N ARG A 55 4.68 -9.21 -17.11
CA ARG A 55 5.79 -8.32 -17.45
C ARG A 55 6.77 -8.10 -16.30
N LEU A 56 6.49 -8.60 -15.10
CA LEU A 56 7.35 -8.38 -13.92
C LEU A 56 8.78 -8.88 -14.15
N GLY A 57 8.96 -9.96 -14.91
CA GLY A 57 10.28 -10.49 -15.30
C GLY A 57 11.11 -9.58 -16.21
N GLU A 58 10.49 -8.54 -16.79
CA GLU A 58 11.19 -7.53 -17.60
C GLU A 58 11.99 -6.55 -16.73
N LEU A 59 11.65 -6.40 -15.45
CA LEU A 59 12.31 -5.46 -14.54
C LEU A 59 13.70 -5.97 -14.14
N ARG A 60 14.73 -5.19 -14.47
CA ARG A 60 16.15 -5.49 -14.14
C ARG A 60 16.72 -4.64 -13.01
N VAL A 61 15.93 -3.71 -12.50
CA VAL A 61 16.31 -2.86 -11.36
C VAL A 61 16.06 -3.59 -10.04
N PRO A 62 16.81 -3.29 -8.98
CA PRO A 62 16.46 -3.72 -7.63
C PRO A 62 15.07 -3.24 -7.22
N VAL A 63 14.27 -4.11 -6.59
CA VAL A 63 12.92 -3.80 -6.11
C VAL A 63 12.79 -4.12 -4.63
N ALA A 64 12.46 -3.11 -3.81
CA ALA A 64 12.06 -3.32 -2.43
C ALA A 64 10.54 -3.52 -2.36
N LEU A 65 10.11 -4.66 -1.82
CA LEU A 65 8.72 -4.96 -1.53
C LEU A 65 8.53 -4.92 -0.02
N LEU A 66 7.50 -4.22 0.45
CA LEU A 66 7.19 -4.11 1.86
C LEU A 66 5.74 -4.54 2.10
N ALA A 67 5.50 -5.36 3.12
CA ALA A 67 4.15 -5.75 3.55
C ALA A 67 4.07 -5.79 5.08
N GLY A 68 2.96 -5.35 5.65
CA GLY A 68 2.71 -5.48 7.09
C GLY A 68 2.34 -6.93 7.44
N GLU A 69 2.84 -7.43 8.56
CA GLU A 69 2.51 -8.76 9.08
C GLU A 69 0.99 -8.98 9.23
N ARG A 70 0.24 -7.93 9.59
CA ARG A 70 -1.20 -7.98 9.81
C ARG A 70 -2.03 -7.83 8.52
N ASP A 71 -1.39 -7.70 7.35
CA ASP A 71 -2.06 -7.62 6.05
C ASP A 71 -1.87 -8.90 5.22
N PRO A 72 -2.63 -9.98 5.51
CA PRO A 72 -2.43 -11.27 4.88
C PRO A 72 -2.65 -11.25 3.37
N LYS A 73 -3.54 -10.37 2.87
CA LYS A 73 -3.81 -10.25 1.44
C LYS A 73 -2.58 -9.70 0.71
N PHE A 74 -2.04 -8.59 1.17
CA PHE A 74 -0.89 -7.97 0.50
C PHE A 74 0.42 -8.68 0.83
N LEU A 75 0.53 -9.39 1.94
CA LEU A 75 1.65 -10.29 2.21
C LEU A 75 1.71 -11.44 1.17
N ALA A 76 0.57 -12.08 0.89
CA ALA A 76 0.50 -13.12 -0.15
C ALA A 76 0.85 -12.55 -1.55
N LEU A 77 0.39 -11.34 -1.87
CA LEU A 77 0.77 -10.66 -3.11
C LEU A 77 2.26 -10.29 -3.13
N GLY A 78 2.82 -9.87 -1.99
CA GLY A 78 4.25 -9.57 -1.82
C GLY A 78 5.11 -10.79 -2.12
N HIS A 79 4.74 -11.96 -1.59
CA HIS A 79 5.43 -13.22 -1.92
C HIS A 79 5.32 -13.56 -3.41
N ARG A 80 4.14 -13.38 -4.01
CA ARG A 80 3.94 -13.60 -5.45
C ARG A 80 4.77 -12.65 -6.31
N LEU A 81 4.87 -11.37 -5.93
CA LEU A 81 5.72 -10.38 -6.59
C LEU A 81 7.20 -10.76 -6.47
N ALA A 82 7.65 -11.12 -5.27
CA ALA A 82 9.03 -11.51 -5.02
C ALA A 82 9.46 -12.74 -5.87
N ALA A 83 8.54 -13.67 -6.11
CA ALA A 83 8.78 -14.83 -6.97
C ALA A 83 8.83 -14.48 -8.48
N ALA A 84 8.18 -13.40 -8.91
CA ALA A 84 8.10 -13.01 -10.32
C ALA A 84 9.16 -11.97 -10.73
N LEU A 85 9.71 -11.22 -9.77
CA LEU A 85 10.68 -10.17 -9.99
C LEU A 85 12.11 -10.72 -9.91
N PRO A 86 12.99 -10.45 -10.90
CA PRO A 86 14.35 -11.00 -10.92
C PRO A 86 15.25 -10.54 -9.76
N ALA A 87 15.00 -9.36 -9.21
CA ALA A 87 15.85 -8.73 -8.19
C ALA A 87 14.98 -8.04 -7.11
N ALA A 88 14.13 -8.81 -6.44
CA ALA A 88 13.26 -8.29 -5.39
C ALA A 88 13.62 -8.80 -3.99
N THR A 89 13.50 -7.91 -3.01
CA THR A 89 13.59 -8.24 -1.58
C THR A 89 12.26 -7.91 -0.93
N LEU A 90 11.60 -8.91 -0.32
CA LEU A 90 10.41 -8.71 0.48
C LEU A 90 10.77 -8.53 1.96
N THR A 91 10.41 -7.39 2.52
CA THR A 91 10.48 -7.10 3.95
C THR A 91 9.08 -7.15 4.55
N VAL A 92 8.88 -8.08 5.49
CA VAL A 92 7.66 -8.14 6.30
C VAL A 92 7.87 -7.31 7.55
N VAL A 93 7.03 -6.30 7.77
CA VAL A 93 7.14 -5.39 8.93
C VAL A 93 6.29 -5.93 10.08
N PRO A 94 6.90 -6.35 11.21
CA PRO A 94 6.18 -6.92 12.33
C PRO A 94 5.18 -5.94 12.94
N GLY A 95 4.01 -6.44 13.33
CA GLY A 95 2.98 -5.64 14.00
C GLY A 95 2.30 -4.56 13.14
N ALA A 96 2.73 -4.32 11.90
CA ALA A 96 2.12 -3.33 11.01
C ALA A 96 1.04 -3.94 10.10
N GLY A 97 0.06 -3.12 9.71
CA GLY A 97 -0.99 -3.47 8.77
C GLY A 97 -0.76 -2.91 7.37
N HIS A 98 -1.83 -2.50 6.70
CA HIS A 98 -1.80 -2.05 5.31
C HIS A 98 -1.11 -0.70 5.12
N ALA A 99 -1.28 0.23 6.07
CA ALA A 99 -0.81 1.60 5.94
C ALA A 99 0.60 1.75 6.49
N LEU A 100 1.54 0.94 6.01
CA LEU A 100 2.92 0.84 6.52
C LEU A 100 3.63 2.19 6.72
N HIS A 101 3.51 3.08 5.74
CA HIS A 101 4.12 4.41 5.79
C HIS A 101 3.58 5.31 6.92
N LEU A 102 2.42 4.99 7.48
CA LEU A 102 1.84 5.69 8.64
C LEU A 102 1.99 4.91 9.95
N GLU A 103 2.08 3.58 9.89
CA GLU A 103 2.20 2.70 11.05
C GLU A 103 3.65 2.47 11.50
N ALA A 104 4.59 2.44 10.55
CA ALA A 104 6.01 2.14 10.80
C ALA A 104 6.91 2.91 9.79
N PRO A 105 6.88 4.25 9.79
CA PRO A 105 7.62 5.06 8.81
C PRO A 105 9.13 4.80 8.84
N GLU A 106 9.72 4.52 9.99
CA GLU A 106 11.15 4.21 10.14
C GLU A 106 11.51 2.89 9.47
N ALA A 107 10.65 1.87 9.59
CA ALA A 107 10.84 0.59 8.92
C ALA A 107 10.73 0.73 7.40
N VAL A 108 9.82 1.58 6.92
CA VAL A 108 9.71 1.92 5.50
C VAL A 108 10.98 2.61 5.01
N ALA A 109 11.46 3.63 5.73
CA ALA A 109 12.67 4.36 5.36
C ALA A 109 13.90 3.43 5.28
N ALA A 110 14.11 2.58 6.30
CA ALA A 110 15.22 1.65 6.34
C ALA A 110 15.19 0.64 5.18
N ALA A 111 14.00 0.15 4.79
CA ALA A 111 13.85 -0.78 3.68
C ALA A 111 14.06 -0.13 2.29
N LEU A 112 13.97 1.21 2.19
CA LEU A 112 14.22 1.95 0.95
C LEU A 112 15.70 2.29 0.74
N GLU A 113 16.52 2.39 1.79
CA GLU A 113 17.94 2.75 1.68
C GLU A 113 18.75 1.91 0.67
N PRO A 114 18.56 0.57 0.59
CA PRO A 114 19.35 -0.26 -0.33
C PRO A 114 19.01 -0.06 -1.82
N VAL A 115 17.81 0.44 -2.12
CA VAL A 115 17.31 0.61 -3.51
C VAL A 115 17.33 2.06 -3.99
N ALA A 116 17.64 3.01 -3.11
CA ALA A 116 17.72 4.44 -3.41
C ALA A 116 19.08 4.90 -3.98
N ARG A 117 20.02 3.97 -4.20
CA ARG A 117 21.39 4.22 -4.70
C ARG A 117 21.52 3.80 -6.16
#